data_AF-D8M9D4-F1
#
_entry.id   AF-D8M9D4-F1
#
_cell.length_a   1.000
_cell.length_b   1.000
_cell.length_c   1.000
_cell.angle_alpha   90.00
_cell.angle_beta   90.00
_cell.angle_gamma   90.00
#
_symmetry.space_group_name_H-M   'P 1'
#
loop_
_entity.id
_entity.type
_entity.pdbx_description
1 polymer ?
#
loop_
_entity_poly.entity_id
_entity_poly.type
_entity_poly.pdbx_seq_one_letter_code
_entity_poly.pdbx_strand_id
1 'polypeptide(L)'
;MLNGIENAYFNEFRRSEIVYSMRDIRDHLTTIRWYVEEGTKIHNDLHHKVEITNRVRYGKLIYIITAFQTIFLPLQTITAIYGMNFDVFPELHFEYSYYIFWVVSVMLALILGYFLFRSRV
;
A
#
# COMPACT_ATOMS: atom_id res chain seq x y z
N MET A 1 51.22 60.77 5.66
CA MET A 1 49.76 60.83 5.91
C MET A 1 48.96 60.14 4.82
N LEU A 2 49.06 60.56 3.55
CA LEU A 2 48.30 59.97 2.43
C LEU A 2 48.34 58.44 2.35
N ASN A 3 49.53 57.81 2.36
CA ASN A 3 49.67 56.34 2.30
C ASN A 3 48.98 55.59 3.47
N GLY A 4 48.77 56.23 4.62
CA GLY A 4 48.05 55.62 5.75
C GLY A 4 46.53 55.63 5.55
N ILE A 5 46.03 56.69 4.90
CA ILE A 5 44.62 56.86 4.55
C ILE A 5 44.25 55.92 3.39
N GLU A 6 45.10 55.82 2.37
CA GLU A 6 44.94 54.89 1.24
C GLU A 6 44.86 53.43 1.71
N ASN A 7 45.76 53.00 2.62
CA ASN A 7 45.71 51.66 3.20
C ASN A 7 44.47 51.42 4.08
N ALA A 8 43.92 52.45 4.74
CA ALA A 8 42.68 52.33 5.49
C ALA A 8 41.48 52.07 4.54
N TYR A 9 41.33 52.90 3.49
CA TYR A 9 40.29 52.72 2.48
C TYR A 9 40.42 51.38 1.73
N PHE A 10 41.64 50.94 1.39
CA PHE A 10 41.84 49.65 0.72
C PHE A 10 41.45 48.46 1.60
N ASN A 11 41.70 48.53 2.90
CA ASN A 11 41.28 47.48 3.86
C ASN A 11 39.78 47.52 4.14
N GLU A 12 39.15 48.70 4.19
CA GLU A 12 37.71 48.84 4.35
C GLU A 12 36.94 48.34 3.12
N PHE A 13 37.41 48.68 1.92
CA PHE A 13 36.91 48.15 0.66
C PHE A 13 37.02 46.61 0.61
N ARG A 14 38.21 46.06 0.90
CA ARG A 14 38.43 44.59 0.96
C ARG A 14 37.54 43.90 2.00
N ARG A 15 37.31 44.53 3.16
CA ARG A 15 36.37 44.01 4.17
C ARG A 15 34.94 43.97 3.63
N SER A 16 34.52 44.97 2.86
CA SER A 16 33.18 45.02 2.27
C SER A 16 32.95 43.90 1.24
N GLU A 17 33.92 43.60 0.38
CA GLU A 17 33.85 42.49 -0.57
C GLU A 17 33.77 41.12 0.13
N ILE A 18 34.57 40.91 1.19
CA ILE A 18 34.53 39.68 1.98
C ILE A 18 33.16 39.51 2.66
N VAL A 19 32.60 40.56 3.24
CA VAL A 19 31.26 40.51 3.85
C VAL A 19 30.18 40.24 2.81
N TYR A 20 30.30 40.83 1.61
CA TYR A 20 29.39 40.55 0.49
C TYR A 20 29.47 39.08 0.05
N SER A 21 30.67 38.56 -0.20
CA SER A 21 30.88 37.15 -0.61
C SER A 21 30.41 36.16 0.46
N MET A 22 30.68 36.42 1.74
CA MET A 22 30.19 35.58 2.84
C MET A 22 28.65 35.60 2.95
N ARG A 23 28.01 36.74 2.67
CA ARG A 23 26.55 36.83 2.58
C ARG A 23 26.03 35.99 1.41
N ASP A 24 26.61 36.15 0.22
CA ASP A 24 26.20 35.46 -1.00
C ASP A 24 26.31 33.94 -0.87
N ILE A 25 27.44 33.45 -0.35
CA ILE A 25 27.66 32.03 -0.02
C ILE A 25 26.62 31.54 0.99
N ARG A 26 26.37 32.29 2.07
CA ARG A 26 25.36 31.92 3.08
C ARG A 26 23.98 31.83 2.46
N ASP A 27 23.60 32.80 1.65
CA ASP A 27 22.28 32.89 1.06
C ASP A 27 22.08 31.72 0.05
N HIS A 28 23.09 31.40 -0.78
CA HIS A 28 23.14 30.18 -1.58
C HIS A 28 23.03 28.88 -0.75
N LEU A 29 23.73 28.78 0.39
CA LEU A 29 23.60 27.64 1.31
C LEU A 29 22.18 27.53 1.87
N THR A 30 21.49 28.64 2.14
CA THR A 30 20.06 28.59 2.55
C THR A 30 19.17 28.10 1.41
N THR A 31 19.41 28.54 0.17
CA THR A 31 18.68 28.06 -1.02
C THR A 31 18.88 26.56 -1.24
N ILE A 32 20.11 26.05 -1.12
CA ILE A 32 20.41 24.62 -1.21
C ILE A 32 19.70 23.85 -0.10
N ARG A 33 19.71 24.36 1.15
CA ARG A 33 18.99 23.75 2.27
C ARG A 33 17.48 23.65 1.98
N TRP A 34 16.86 24.70 1.45
CA TRP A 34 15.45 24.67 1.06
C TRP A 34 15.15 23.59 0.02
N TYR A 35 16.00 23.43 -1.01
CA TYR A 35 15.83 22.37 -2.01
C TYR A 35 16.00 20.96 -1.41
N VAL A 36 16.91 20.77 -0.45
CA VAL A 36 17.09 19.49 0.26
C VAL A 36 15.89 19.16 1.16
N GLU A 37 15.38 20.15 1.91
CA GLU A 37 14.17 20.00 2.72
C GLU A 37 12.96 19.65 1.86
N GLU A 38 12.77 20.34 0.72
CA GLU A 38 11.65 20.08 -0.18
C GLU A 38 11.78 18.73 -0.90
N GLY A 39 12.98 18.37 -1.36
CA GLY A 39 13.25 17.04 -1.93
C GLY A 39 12.96 15.92 -0.92
N THR A 40 13.25 16.13 0.36
CA THR A 40 12.93 15.18 1.44
C THR A 40 11.42 15.05 1.66
N LYS A 41 10.67 16.16 1.63
CA LYS A 41 9.19 16.11 1.70
C LYS A 41 8.59 15.35 0.51
N ILE A 42 9.05 15.63 -0.70
CA ILE A 42 8.59 14.95 -1.93
C ILE A 42 8.92 13.45 -1.88
N HIS A 43 10.11 13.07 -1.39
CA HIS A 43 10.46 11.66 -1.19
C HIS A 43 9.50 10.97 -0.21
N ASN A 44 9.20 11.60 0.93
CA ASN A 44 8.30 11.05 1.94
C ASN A 44 6.85 10.93 1.43
N ASP A 45 6.34 11.94 0.71
CA ASP A 45 5.02 11.90 0.07
C ASP A 45 4.94 10.82 -1.01
N LEU A 46 5.98 10.66 -1.84
CA LEU A 46 6.06 9.57 -2.83
C LEU A 46 6.08 8.20 -2.17
N HIS A 47 6.89 8.02 -1.12
CA HIS A 47 6.92 6.77 -0.34
C HIS A 47 5.55 6.45 0.25
N HIS A 48 4.89 7.44 0.86
CA HIS A 48 3.55 7.30 1.42
C HIS A 48 2.50 6.94 0.35
N LYS A 49 2.55 7.57 -0.83
CA LYS A 49 1.69 7.23 -1.98
C LYS A 49 1.89 5.81 -2.48
N VAL A 50 3.14 5.34 -2.55
CA VAL A 50 3.47 3.94 -2.89
C VAL A 50 2.91 2.99 -1.83
N GLU A 51 3.08 3.32 -0.55
CA GLU A 51 2.55 2.53 0.56
C GLU A 51 1.02 2.43 0.53
N ILE A 52 0.29 3.55 0.36
CA ILE A 52 -1.17 3.57 0.19
C ILE A 52 -1.57 2.73 -1.02
N THR A 53 -0.92 2.91 -2.17
CA THR A 53 -1.21 2.17 -3.40
C THR A 53 -1.05 0.67 -3.17
N ASN A 54 0.00 0.26 -2.48
CA ASN A 54 0.24 -1.13 -2.10
C ASN A 54 -0.84 -1.64 -1.13
N ARG A 55 -1.19 -0.89 -0.07
CA ARG A 55 -2.27 -1.24 0.87
C ARG A 55 -3.60 -1.46 0.15
N VAL A 56 -3.96 -0.60 -0.82
CA VAL A 56 -5.18 -0.77 -1.64
C VAL A 56 -5.10 -2.01 -2.53
N ARG A 57 -3.97 -2.25 -3.20
CA ARG A 57 -3.75 -3.45 -4.03
C ARG A 57 -3.82 -4.73 -3.21
N TYR A 58 -3.10 -4.80 -2.09
CA TYR A 58 -3.11 -5.97 -1.20
C TYR A 58 -4.48 -6.19 -0.56
N GLY A 59 -5.18 -5.13 -0.14
CA GLY A 59 -6.55 -5.25 0.36
C GLY A 59 -7.50 -5.90 -0.66
N LYS A 60 -7.39 -5.51 -1.94
CA LYS A 60 -8.15 -6.13 -3.03
C LYS A 60 -7.76 -7.59 -3.28
N LEU A 61 -6.46 -7.93 -3.21
CA LEU A 61 -5.99 -9.31 -3.36
C LEU A 61 -6.44 -10.22 -2.21
N ILE A 62 -6.27 -9.77 -0.96
CA ILE A 62 -6.72 -10.48 0.25
C ILE A 62 -8.23 -10.72 0.17
N TYR A 63 -9.02 -9.70 -0.19
CA TYR A 63 -10.46 -9.88 -0.41
C TYR A 63 -10.76 -10.99 -1.42
N ILE A 64 -10.08 -11.03 -2.57
CA ILE A 64 -10.34 -12.03 -3.62
C ILE A 64 -10.02 -13.45 -3.10
N ILE A 65 -8.90 -13.61 -2.39
CA ILE A 65 -8.49 -14.89 -1.79
C ILE A 65 -9.50 -15.32 -0.73
N THR A 66 -9.90 -14.43 0.18
CA THR A 66 -10.90 -14.73 1.22
C THR A 66 -12.26 -15.06 0.61
N ALA A 67 -12.74 -14.30 -0.37
CA ALA A 67 -14.01 -14.56 -1.04
C ALA A 67 -14.04 -15.94 -1.73
N PHE A 68 -12.92 -16.35 -2.34
CA PHE A 68 -12.75 -17.71 -2.86
C PHE A 68 -12.80 -18.74 -1.72
N GLN A 69 -12.00 -18.56 -0.68
CA GLN A 69 -11.96 -19.48 0.48
C GLN A 69 -13.32 -19.64 1.17
N THR A 70 -14.08 -18.55 1.36
CA THR A 70 -15.42 -18.58 1.98
C THR A 70 -16.40 -19.47 1.22
N ILE A 71 -16.31 -19.52 -0.11
CA ILE A 71 -17.17 -20.40 -0.94
C ILE A 71 -16.61 -21.83 -0.98
N PHE A 72 -15.30 -21.99 -1.15
CA PHE A 72 -14.69 -23.30 -1.37
C PHE A 72 -14.55 -24.14 -0.09
N LEU A 73 -14.32 -23.54 1.08
CA LEU A 73 -14.11 -24.25 2.34
C LEU A 73 -15.33 -25.08 2.80
N PRO A 74 -16.59 -24.56 2.79
CA PRO A 74 -17.76 -25.41 3.06
C PRO A 74 -17.99 -26.47 1.97
N LEU A 75 -17.80 -26.14 0.68
CA LEU A 75 -17.91 -27.11 -0.42
C LEU A 75 -16.91 -28.27 -0.30
N GLN A 76 -15.66 -27.95 0.04
CA GLN A 76 -14.61 -28.93 0.34
C GLN A 76 -14.96 -29.77 1.57
N THR A 77 -15.59 -29.18 2.58
CA THR A 77 -16.04 -29.93 3.77
C THR A 77 -17.12 -30.96 3.41
N ILE A 78 -18.13 -30.58 2.62
CA ILE A 78 -19.16 -31.53 2.14
C ILE A 78 -18.50 -32.60 1.26
N THR A 79 -17.63 -32.22 0.32
CA THR A 79 -16.91 -33.15 -0.56
C THR A 79 -16.01 -34.11 0.23
N ALA A 80 -15.37 -33.64 1.30
CA ALA A 80 -14.55 -34.49 2.17
C ALA A 80 -15.40 -35.49 2.94
N ILE A 81 -16.53 -35.08 3.52
CA ILE A 81 -17.46 -35.98 4.24
C ILE A 81 -18.01 -37.05 3.29
N TYR A 82 -18.50 -36.65 2.11
CA TYR A 82 -19.05 -37.56 1.10
C TYR A 82 -17.97 -38.42 0.40
N GLY A 83 -16.69 -38.01 0.48
CA GLY A 83 -15.55 -38.76 -0.02
C GLY A 83 -14.96 -39.79 0.96
N MET A 84 -15.49 -39.88 2.18
CA MET A 84 -15.10 -40.90 3.15
C MET A 84 -15.91 -42.19 2.92
N ASN A 85 -15.23 -43.34 2.84
CA ASN A 85 -15.86 -44.66 2.68
C ASN A 85 -16.60 -45.10 3.96
N PHE A 86 -17.76 -44.51 4.23
CA PHE A 86 -18.64 -44.90 5.34
C PHE A 86 -19.96 -45.47 4.82
N ASP A 87 -20.16 -46.79 4.97
CA ASP A 87 -21.45 -47.48 4.75
C ASP A 87 -22.59 -47.02 5.68
N VAL A 88 -22.29 -46.16 6.66
CA VAL A 88 -23.18 -45.82 7.78
C VAL A 88 -24.16 -44.67 7.46
N PHE A 89 -23.99 -43.95 6.35
CA PHE A 89 -24.92 -42.88 5.94
C PHE A 89 -26.08 -43.44 5.09
N PRO A 90 -27.32 -43.55 5.61
CA PRO A 90 -28.47 -44.00 4.82
C PRO A 90 -28.80 -43.03 3.67
N GLU A 91 -28.39 -41.77 3.80
CA GLU A 91 -28.50 -40.72 2.79
C GLU A 91 -27.60 -40.96 1.57
N LEU A 92 -26.60 -41.85 1.63
CA LEU A 92 -25.70 -42.15 0.51
C LEU A 92 -26.25 -43.26 -0.41
N HIS A 93 -27.11 -44.13 0.12
CA HIS A 93 -27.73 -45.25 -0.60
C HIS A 93 -29.00 -44.87 -1.39
N PHE A 94 -29.41 -43.60 -1.36
CA PHE A 94 -30.55 -43.11 -2.14
C PHE A 94 -30.15 -42.93 -3.61
N GLU A 95 -31.03 -43.32 -4.54
CA GLU A 95 -30.78 -43.20 -5.99
C GLU A 95 -30.58 -41.73 -6.44
N TYR A 96 -31.11 -40.77 -5.66
CA TYR A 96 -31.04 -39.34 -5.94
C TYR A 96 -29.93 -38.58 -5.18
N SER A 97 -29.15 -39.25 -4.32
CA SER A 97 -28.17 -38.60 -3.43
C SER A 97 -27.15 -37.76 -4.17
N TYR A 98 -26.69 -38.24 -5.33
CA TYR A 98 -25.76 -37.52 -6.21
C TYR A 98 -26.35 -36.19 -6.72
N TYR A 99 -27.62 -36.19 -7.12
CA TYR A 99 -28.30 -34.97 -7.57
C TYR A 99 -28.55 -34.00 -6.42
N ILE A 100 -28.93 -34.49 -5.24
CA ILE A 100 -29.13 -33.68 -4.04
C ILE A 100 -27.82 -32.99 -3.63
N PHE A 101 -26.70 -33.72 -3.62
CA PHE A 101 -25.37 -33.16 -3.34
C PHE A 101 -25.02 -31.98 -4.25
N TRP A 102 -25.26 -32.11 -5.57
CA TRP A 102 -25.01 -31.03 -6.53
C TRP A 102 -25.93 -29.83 -6.32
N VAL A 103 -27.24 -30.07 -6.08
CA VAL A 103 -28.21 -28.99 -5.81
C VAL A 103 -27.84 -28.21 -4.56
N VAL A 104 -27.50 -28.90 -3.45
CA VAL A 104 -27.07 -28.26 -2.20
C VAL A 104 -25.77 -27.48 -2.41
N SER A 105 -24.78 -28.04 -3.10
CA SER A 105 -23.50 -27.39 -3.36
C SER A 105 -23.65 -26.12 -4.21
N VAL A 106 -24.45 -26.18 -5.28
CA VAL A 106 -24.73 -25.00 -6.13
C VAL A 106 -25.53 -23.95 -5.37
N MET A 107 -26.57 -24.35 -4.62
CA MET A 107 -27.36 -23.43 -3.80
C MET A 107 -26.50 -22.71 -2.75
N LEU A 108 -25.61 -23.44 -2.06
CA LEU A 108 -24.73 -22.88 -1.03
C LEU A 108 -23.69 -21.93 -1.63
N ALA A 109 -23.12 -22.26 -2.80
CA ALA A 109 -22.23 -21.35 -3.54
C ALA A 109 -22.95 -20.07 -4.00
N LEU A 110 -24.21 -20.16 -4.46
CA LEU A 110 -25.02 -19.01 -4.86
C LEU A 110 -25.37 -18.11 -3.67
N ILE A 111 -25.75 -18.67 -2.52
CA ILE A 111 -26.07 -17.92 -1.30
C ILE A 111 -24.83 -17.16 -0.80
N LEU A 112 -23.69 -17.83 -0.68
CA LEU A 112 -22.44 -17.20 -0.23
C LEU A 112 -21.93 -16.16 -1.24
N GLY A 113 -22.01 -16.47 -2.54
CA GLY A 113 -21.68 -15.51 -3.60
C GLY A 113 -22.56 -14.26 -3.57
N TYR A 114 -23.87 -14.42 -3.37
CA TYR A 114 -24.81 -13.31 -3.20
C TYR A 114 -24.50 -12.47 -1.96
N PHE A 115 -24.20 -13.09 -0.82
CA PHE A 115 -23.83 -12.37 0.41
C PHE A 115 -22.51 -11.58 0.25
N LEU A 116 -21.51 -12.16 -0.42
CA LEU A 116 -20.25 -11.50 -0.77
C LEU A 116 -20.43 -10.38 -1.81
N PHE A 117 -21.43 -10.47 -2.69
CA PHE A 117 -21.80 -9.36 -3.60
C PHE A 117 -22.60 -8.27 -2.89
N ARG A 118 -23.51 -8.64 -1.98
CA ARG A 118 -24.33 -7.71 -1.18
C ARG A 118 -23.47 -6.82 -0.27
N SER A 119 -22.38 -7.36 0.28
CA SER A 119 -21.41 -6.64 1.12
C SER A 119 -20.42 -5.76 0.33
N ARG A 120 -20.60 -5.66 -1.01
CA ARG A 120 -19.88 -4.74 -1.90
C ARG A 120 -20.69 -3.51 -2.32
N VAL A 121 -21.87 -3.32 -1.73
CA VAL A 121 -22.76 -2.17 -1.91
C VAL A 121 -23.10 -1.59 -0.54
#